data_AF-A0A969I021-F1
#
_entry.id   AF-A0A969I021-F1
#
_cell.length_a   1.000
_cell.length_b   1.000
_cell.length_c   1.000
_cell.angle_alpha   90.00
_cell.angle_beta   90.00
_cell.angle_gamma   90.00
#
_symmetry.space_group_name_H-M   'P 1'
#
loop_
_entity.id
_entity.type
_entity.pdbx_description
1 polymer ?
#
loop_
_entity_poly.entity_id
_entity_poly.type
_entity_poly.pdbx_seq_one_letter_code
_entity_poly.pdbx_strand_id
1 'polypeptide(L)'
;MLGSANFTEKGITGRTEVSVLFETEPQVEELQAWFESLWSQSSPVRMNEIATYINLLPSQGRMETDRPSIELPSDAPKIRSRLALARQAQEPSRQVIESQDKSSHQRLIEIIRQAPNREWIEEYLDLMHELLDFAKLSNEDPRLVFSLPQSNILKVTINRRQVLTAFRRGEPVVGFLIGHDFEELPQIAPEAVRVWYPKPFPGEIQGQTPYFPYLRGTPKQLLTSNRKTAWKKIVLSELACREASSFRRHHQPSVYKAVTDFSYRSLILDTAFQEINTA
;
A
#
# COMPACT_ATOMS: atom_id res chain seq x y z
N MET A 1 -16.75 27.48 3.07
CA MET A 1 -15.62 26.65 3.55
C MET A 1 -15.71 25.29 2.90
N LEU A 2 -14.63 24.78 2.30
CA LEU A 2 -14.55 23.45 1.70
C LEU A 2 -13.40 22.69 2.38
N GLY A 3 -13.64 21.46 2.82
CA GLY A 3 -12.63 20.70 3.55
C GLY A 3 -12.78 19.19 3.39
N SER A 4 -11.72 18.45 3.71
CA SER A 4 -11.71 16.98 3.70
C SER A 4 -12.30 16.35 4.96
N ALA A 5 -12.65 17.18 5.96
CA ALA A 5 -13.16 16.74 7.24
C ALA A 5 -14.47 15.96 7.05
N ASN A 6 -14.44 14.70 7.49
CA ASN A 6 -15.66 13.94 7.70
C ASN A 6 -16.17 14.30 9.09
N PHE A 7 -17.42 14.76 9.22
CA PHE A 7 -18.05 15.06 10.51
C PHE A 7 -18.42 13.78 11.29
N THR A 8 -17.40 12.98 11.58
CA THR A 8 -17.45 11.78 12.41
C THR A 8 -16.49 11.98 13.57
N GLU A 9 -16.69 11.29 14.70
CA GLU A 9 -15.80 11.39 15.87
C GLU A 9 -14.33 11.26 15.46
N LYS A 10 -14.00 10.22 14.69
CA LYS A 10 -12.64 9.99 14.18
C LYS A 10 -12.14 11.07 13.21
N GLY A 11 -13.02 11.67 12.42
CA GLY A 11 -12.67 12.77 11.51
C GLY A 11 -12.42 14.09 12.25
N ILE A 12 -13.07 14.30 13.39
CA ILE A 12 -12.92 15.51 14.22
C ILE A 12 -11.75 15.39 15.19
N THR A 13 -11.54 14.21 15.81
CA THR A 13 -10.57 14.04 16.91
C THR A 13 -9.31 13.30 16.52
N GLY A 14 -9.30 12.56 15.40
CA GLY A 14 -8.27 11.58 15.09
C GLY A 14 -7.52 11.78 13.77
N ARG A 15 -7.79 12.85 13.02
CA ARG A 15 -7.16 13.10 11.72
C ARG A 15 -6.68 14.54 11.59
N THR A 16 -5.52 14.70 10.97
CA THR A 16 -5.07 15.99 10.46
C THR A 16 -5.79 16.25 9.13
N GLU A 17 -6.72 17.19 9.14
CA GLU A 17 -7.54 17.56 7.99
C GLU A 17 -7.11 18.92 7.44
N VAL A 18 -7.37 19.16 6.14
CA VAL A 18 -7.09 20.45 5.49
C VAL A 18 -8.40 21.03 5.00
N SER A 19 -8.57 22.34 5.17
CA SER A 19 -9.72 23.09 4.67
C SER A 19 -9.26 24.36 3.98
N VAL A 20 -10.00 24.76 2.95
CA VAL A 20 -9.80 26.02 2.23
C VAL A 20 -11.04 26.88 2.44
N LEU A 21 -10.81 28.12 2.87
CA LEU A 21 -11.83 29.14 2.96
C LEU A 21 -11.79 29.96 1.67
N PHE A 22 -12.93 30.03 0.99
CA PHE A 22 -13.14 30.92 -0.14
C PHE A 22 -13.97 32.10 0.36
N GLU A 23 -13.45 33.32 0.18
CA GLU A 23 -14.13 34.56 0.58
C GLU A 23 -14.55 35.40 -0.64
N THR A 24 -14.09 35.04 -1.84
CA THR A 24 -14.44 35.78 -3.06
C THR A 24 -15.78 35.31 -3.62
N GLU A 25 -16.63 36.27 -3.95
CA GLU A 25 -18.00 36.05 -4.44
C GLU A 25 -18.08 35.08 -5.64
N PRO A 26 -17.22 35.15 -6.69
CA PRO A 26 -17.33 34.25 -7.84
C PRO A 26 -17.08 32.77 -7.50
N GLN A 27 -16.15 32.49 -6.59
CA GLN A 27 -15.82 31.12 -6.18
C GLN A 27 -16.90 30.53 -5.26
N VAL A 28 -17.52 31.38 -4.44
CA VAL A 28 -18.63 30.99 -3.57
C VAL A 28 -19.86 30.66 -4.42
N GLU A 29 -20.17 31.49 -5.42
CA GLU A 29 -21.27 31.24 -6.36
C GLU A 29 -21.08 29.95 -7.15
N GLU A 30 -19.88 29.69 -7.66
CA GLU A 30 -19.56 28.45 -8.38
C GLU A 30 -19.79 27.22 -7.49
N LEU A 31 -19.27 27.25 -6.26
CA LEU A 31 -19.44 26.15 -5.31
C LEU A 31 -20.89 25.93 -4.93
N GLN A 32 -21.65 27.02 -4.76
CA GLN A 32 -23.08 26.94 -4.46
C GLN A 32 -23.84 26.34 -5.65
N ALA A 33 -23.59 26.80 -6.88
CA ALA A 33 -24.23 26.26 -8.08
C ALA A 33 -23.90 24.77 -8.28
N TRP A 34 -22.64 24.37 -8.03
CA TRP A 34 -22.23 22.97 -8.05
C TRP A 34 -22.95 22.13 -7.01
N PHE A 35 -23.06 22.63 -5.77
CA PHE A 35 -23.77 21.94 -4.70
C PHE A 35 -25.26 21.78 -5.01
N GLU A 36 -25.94 22.86 -5.44
CA GLU A 36 -27.37 22.81 -5.81
C GLU A 36 -27.62 21.86 -6.98
N SER A 37 -26.72 21.83 -7.96
CA SER A 37 -26.79 20.86 -9.07
C SER A 37 -26.72 19.42 -8.57
N LEU A 38 -25.81 19.12 -7.64
CA LEU A 38 -25.72 17.78 -7.03
C LEU A 38 -26.94 17.46 -6.16
N TRP A 39 -27.41 18.43 -5.39
CA TRP A 39 -28.55 18.28 -4.50
C TRP A 39 -29.83 18.00 -5.29
N SER A 40 -30.05 18.72 -6.39
CA SER A 40 -31.21 18.53 -7.27
C SER A 40 -31.27 17.15 -7.95
N GLN A 41 -30.11 16.49 -8.10
CA GLN A 41 -30.02 15.13 -8.64
C GLN A 41 -30.30 14.04 -7.60
N SER A 42 -30.45 14.41 -6.32
CA SER A 42 -30.75 13.47 -5.26
C SER A 42 -32.26 13.37 -5.01
N SER A 43 -32.77 12.14 -4.94
CA SER A 43 -34.16 11.89 -4.54
C SER A 43 -34.36 12.29 -3.07
N PRO A 44 -35.51 12.91 -2.71
CA PRO A 44 -35.83 13.16 -1.32
C PRO A 44 -35.87 11.85 -0.53
N VAL A 45 -35.42 11.88 0.71
CA VAL A 45 -35.39 10.68 1.55
C VAL A 45 -36.80 10.20 1.82
N ARG A 46 -37.08 8.95 1.46
CA ARG A 46 -38.40 8.37 1.65
C ARG A 46 -38.57 7.95 3.12
N MET A 47 -39.49 8.59 3.81
CA MET A 47 -39.69 8.40 5.26
C MET A 47 -40.07 6.97 5.66
N ASN A 48 -40.71 6.22 4.77
CA ASN A 48 -41.01 4.80 4.96
C ASN A 48 -39.74 3.94 4.97
N GLU A 49 -38.74 4.25 4.12
CA GLU A 49 -37.46 3.54 4.08
C GLU A 49 -36.64 3.82 5.35
N ILE A 50 -36.71 5.04 5.90
CA ILE A 50 -36.14 5.37 7.22
C ILE A 50 -36.84 4.55 8.32
N ALA A 51 -38.17 4.50 8.32
CA ALA A 51 -38.91 3.75 9.34
C ALA A 51 -38.58 2.25 9.29
N THR A 52 -38.49 1.67 8.09
CA THR A 52 -38.03 0.29 7.89
C THR A 52 -36.60 0.10 8.39
N TYR A 53 -35.69 1.03 8.08
CA TYR A 53 -34.30 0.98 8.55
C TYR A 53 -34.23 1.00 10.09
N ILE A 54 -34.94 1.92 10.74
CA ILE A 54 -34.99 2.04 12.21
C ILE A 54 -35.52 0.75 12.85
N ASN A 55 -36.60 0.18 12.29
CA ASN A 55 -37.18 -1.06 12.81
C ASN A 55 -36.26 -2.28 12.65
N LEU A 56 -35.32 -2.23 11.71
CA LEU A 56 -34.34 -3.28 11.48
C LEU A 56 -33.01 -3.04 12.22
N LEU A 57 -32.86 -1.92 12.93
CA LEU A 57 -31.71 -1.70 13.79
C LEU A 57 -31.76 -2.66 14.99
N PRO A 58 -30.66 -3.36 15.30
CA PRO A 58 -30.63 -4.23 16.46
C PRO A 58 -30.79 -3.41 17.74
N SER A 59 -31.53 -3.96 18.71
CA SER A 59 -31.84 -3.32 20.01
C SER A 59 -30.64 -3.22 20.96
N GLN A 60 -29.48 -3.79 20.58
CA GLN A 60 -28.26 -3.78 21.37
C GLN A 60 -27.12 -3.09 20.62
N GLY A 61 -26.28 -2.37 21.35
CA GLY A 61 -25.13 -1.64 20.80
C GLY A 61 -24.20 -2.57 20.02
N ARG A 62 -23.94 -2.23 18.76
CA ARG A 62 -23.01 -2.96 17.90
C ARG A 62 -21.56 -2.68 18.32
N MET A 63 -20.72 -3.72 18.32
CA MET A 63 -19.28 -3.54 18.35
C MET A 63 -18.78 -3.06 16.97
N GLU A 64 -17.70 -2.28 16.97
CA GLU A 64 -17.11 -1.54 15.82
C GLU A 64 -16.77 -2.39 14.57
N THR A 65 -16.81 -3.72 14.68
CA THR A 65 -16.49 -4.67 13.60
C THR A 65 -17.68 -5.09 12.75
N ASP A 66 -18.91 -4.80 13.18
CA ASP A 66 -20.11 -5.19 12.43
C ASP A 66 -20.45 -4.14 11.38
N ARG A 67 -20.16 -4.45 10.11
CA ARG A 67 -20.72 -3.67 9.00
C ARG A 67 -22.24 -3.81 9.05
N PRO A 68 -23.00 -2.70 8.94
CA PRO A 68 -24.44 -2.80 8.85
C PRO A 68 -24.80 -3.63 7.61
N SER A 69 -25.57 -4.70 7.82
CA SER A 69 -26.14 -5.53 6.76
C SER A 69 -27.25 -4.84 5.98
N ILE A 70 -27.55 -3.58 6.32
CA ILE A 70 -28.67 -2.80 5.81
C ILE A 70 -28.11 -1.44 5.40
N GLU A 71 -28.23 -1.13 4.12
CA GLU A 71 -27.87 0.17 3.55
C GLU A 71 -29.16 0.90 3.17
N LEU A 72 -29.23 2.21 3.44
CA LEU A 72 -30.28 3.04 2.88
C LEU A 72 -29.99 3.25 1.39
N PRO A 73 -30.98 3.03 0.51
CA PRO A 73 -30.79 3.32 -0.90
C PRO A 73 -30.55 4.82 -1.09
N SER A 74 -29.60 5.15 -1.98
CA SER A 74 -29.28 6.53 -2.32
C SER A 74 -29.09 6.64 -3.82
N ASP A 75 -29.90 7.49 -4.43
CA ASP A 75 -29.80 7.84 -5.85
C ASP A 75 -28.77 8.96 -6.09
N ALA A 76 -28.13 9.47 -5.02
CA ALA A 76 -27.18 10.55 -5.14
C ALA A 76 -26.00 10.12 -6.04
N PRO A 77 -25.60 10.96 -7.01
CA PRO A 77 -24.51 10.62 -7.91
C PRO A 77 -23.23 10.39 -7.12
N LYS A 78 -22.59 9.23 -7.32
CA LYS A 78 -21.31 8.91 -6.69
C LYS A 78 -20.24 9.84 -7.24
N ILE A 79 -19.87 10.86 -6.46
CA ILE A 79 -18.83 11.81 -6.83
C ILE A 79 -17.49 11.08 -6.84
N ARG A 80 -16.96 10.86 -8.05
CA ARG A 80 -15.59 10.41 -8.27
C ARG A 80 -14.76 11.61 -8.67
N SER A 81 -14.14 12.27 -7.70
CA SER A 81 -13.13 13.28 -8.01
C SER A 81 -11.88 12.59 -8.57
N ARG A 82 -11.44 13.04 -9.73
CA ARG A 82 -10.08 12.83 -10.22
C ARG A 82 -9.39 14.17 -10.13
N LEU A 83 -8.18 14.20 -9.58
CA LEU A 83 -7.35 15.39 -9.66
C LEU A 83 -7.15 15.68 -11.14
N ALA A 84 -7.75 16.75 -11.66
CA ALA A 84 -7.39 17.24 -12.97
C ALA A 84 -5.93 17.66 -12.85
N LEU A 85 -5.04 17.00 -13.59
CA LEU A 85 -3.68 17.49 -13.79
C LEU A 85 -3.83 18.84 -14.50
N ALA A 86 -3.93 19.91 -13.73
CA ALA A 86 -3.81 21.25 -14.25
C ALA A 86 -2.50 21.28 -15.05
N ARG A 87 -2.61 21.58 -16.34
CA ARG A 87 -1.48 21.78 -17.26
C ARG A 87 -0.73 23.06 -16.90
N GLN A 88 -0.22 23.12 -15.69
CA GLN A 88 0.87 23.95 -15.23
C GLN A 88 1.57 23.12 -14.15
N ALA A 89 2.34 22.14 -14.61
CA ALA A 89 3.42 21.60 -13.80
C ALA A 89 4.40 22.76 -13.59
N GLN A 90 4.17 23.56 -12.54
CA GLN A 90 5.30 24.03 -11.78
C GLN A 90 5.93 22.76 -11.22
N GLU A 91 7.12 22.44 -11.71
CA GLU A 91 7.97 21.42 -11.11
C GLU A 91 7.93 21.60 -9.59
N PRO A 92 7.72 20.52 -8.81
CA PRO A 92 7.81 20.63 -7.37
C PRO A 92 9.16 21.26 -7.05
N SER A 93 9.15 22.38 -6.32
CA SER A 93 10.39 23.06 -5.95
C SER A 93 11.34 22.05 -5.31
N ARG A 94 12.62 22.08 -5.70
CA ARG A 94 13.68 21.16 -5.22
C ARG A 94 13.62 20.92 -3.70
N GLN A 95 13.21 21.93 -2.93
CA GLN A 95 13.07 21.87 -1.47
C GLN A 95 11.99 20.91 -0.96
N VAL A 96 10.87 20.73 -1.68
CA VAL A 96 9.79 19.79 -1.30
C VAL A 96 10.21 18.35 -1.62
N ILE A 97 10.91 18.14 -2.74
CA ILE A 97 11.46 16.83 -3.11
C ILE A 97 12.56 16.42 -2.11
N GLU A 98 13.48 17.34 -1.78
CA GLU A 98 14.58 17.06 -0.84
C GLU A 98 14.10 16.82 0.60
N SER A 99 13.03 17.48 1.06
CA SER A 99 12.47 17.26 2.40
C SER A 99 11.71 15.93 2.50
N GLN A 100 10.95 15.57 1.46
CA GLN A 100 10.30 14.26 1.37
C GLN A 100 11.33 13.13 1.30
N ASP A 101 12.40 13.29 0.50
CA ASP A 101 13.47 12.31 0.35
C ASP A 101 14.27 12.12 1.65
N LYS A 102 14.53 13.18 2.41
CA LYS A 102 15.14 13.09 3.75
C LYS A 102 14.27 12.32 4.74
N SER A 103 12.96 12.55 4.76
CA SER A 103 12.04 11.79 5.63
C SER A 103 11.93 10.31 5.24
N SER A 104 11.87 10.02 3.94
CA SER A 104 11.86 8.64 3.42
C SER A 104 13.17 7.91 3.70
N HIS A 105 14.30 8.60 3.63
CA HIS A 105 15.62 8.07 3.97
C HIS A 105 15.72 7.68 5.46
N GLN A 106 15.32 8.56 6.36
CA GLN A 106 15.26 8.25 7.80
C GLN A 106 14.34 7.07 8.08
N ARG A 107 13.17 7.05 7.45
CA ARG A 107 12.21 5.94 7.60
C ARG A 107 12.76 4.61 7.11
N LEU A 108 13.53 4.62 6.02
CA LEU A 108 14.19 3.42 5.53
C LEU A 108 15.20 2.89 6.56
N ILE A 109 16.00 3.76 7.16
CA ILE A 109 16.95 3.38 8.23
C ILE A 109 16.21 2.78 9.43
N GLU A 110 15.11 3.40 9.88
CA GLU A 110 14.28 2.85 10.98
C GLU A 110 13.71 1.46 10.68
N ILE A 111 13.36 1.20 9.42
CA ILE A 111 12.87 -0.11 8.98
C ILE A 111 14.02 -1.13 8.92
N ILE A 112 15.16 -0.73 8.37
CA ILE A 112 16.36 -1.57 8.30
C ILE A 112 16.82 -1.99 9.71
N ARG A 113 16.74 -1.10 10.71
CA ARG A 113 17.07 -1.39 12.11
C ARG A 113 16.25 -2.50 12.75
N GLN A 114 15.11 -2.88 12.19
CA GLN A 114 14.30 -4.01 12.69
C GLN A 114 14.86 -5.37 12.28
N ALA A 115 15.81 -5.41 11.34
CA ALA A 115 16.47 -6.67 11.01
C ALA A 115 17.31 -7.15 12.20
N PRO A 116 17.37 -8.48 12.39
CA PRO A 116 18.07 -9.06 13.54
C PRO A 116 19.57 -8.76 13.50
N ASN A 117 20.14 -8.61 12.29
CA ASN A 117 21.53 -8.23 12.05
C ASN A 117 21.67 -7.67 10.62
N ARG A 118 22.86 -7.13 10.32
CA ARG A 118 23.22 -6.59 9.01
C ARG A 118 23.09 -7.63 7.89
N GLU A 119 23.57 -8.84 8.14
CA GLU A 119 23.57 -9.93 7.16
C GLU A 119 22.14 -10.27 6.69
N TRP A 120 21.18 -10.36 7.60
CA TRP A 120 19.79 -10.68 7.28
C TRP A 120 19.16 -9.66 6.32
N ILE A 121 19.37 -8.36 6.55
CA ILE A 121 18.81 -7.33 5.66
C ILE A 121 19.59 -7.23 4.36
N GLU A 122 20.90 -7.51 4.36
CA GLU A 122 21.69 -7.61 3.14
C GLU A 122 21.16 -8.73 2.25
N GLU A 123 20.91 -9.92 2.81
CA GLU A 123 20.31 -11.02 2.05
C GLU A 123 18.94 -10.65 1.47
N TYR A 124 18.13 -9.90 2.22
CA TYR A 124 16.83 -9.44 1.73
C TYR A 124 16.97 -8.41 0.58
N LEU A 125 17.92 -7.47 0.70
CA LEU A 125 18.21 -6.51 -0.37
C LEU A 125 18.80 -7.21 -1.61
N ASP A 126 19.56 -8.29 -1.44
CA ASP A 126 20.04 -9.14 -2.54
C ASP A 126 18.87 -9.79 -3.28
N LEU A 127 17.85 -10.28 -2.57
CA LEU A 127 16.63 -10.82 -3.19
C LEU A 127 15.86 -9.75 -3.97
N MET A 128 15.79 -8.52 -3.44
CA MET A 128 15.20 -7.40 -4.15
C MET A 128 16.00 -7.07 -5.41
N HIS A 129 17.33 -7.07 -5.33
CA HIS A 129 18.20 -6.81 -6.47
C HIS A 129 18.02 -7.87 -7.55
N GLU A 130 17.98 -9.14 -7.17
CA GLU A 130 17.70 -10.23 -8.08
C GLU A 130 16.33 -10.10 -8.74
N LEU A 131 15.30 -9.69 -7.98
CA LEU A 131 13.98 -9.37 -8.54
C LEU A 131 14.08 -8.33 -9.65
N LEU A 132 14.77 -7.23 -9.40
CA LEU A 132 14.94 -6.17 -10.39
C LEU A 132 15.69 -6.67 -11.63
N ASP A 133 16.73 -7.48 -11.44
CA ASP A 133 17.56 -7.97 -12.54
C ASP A 133 16.82 -8.97 -13.44
N PHE A 134 16.16 -9.99 -12.89
CA PHE A 134 15.48 -10.97 -13.73
C PHE A 134 14.22 -10.37 -14.40
N ALA A 135 13.54 -9.44 -13.73
CA ALA A 135 12.37 -8.77 -14.26
C ALA A 135 12.70 -7.56 -15.15
N LYS A 136 13.98 -7.15 -15.21
CA LYS A 136 14.49 -5.98 -15.94
C LYS A 136 13.72 -4.69 -15.61
N LEU A 137 13.51 -4.45 -14.31
CA LEU A 137 12.74 -3.31 -13.81
C LEU A 137 13.64 -2.13 -13.43
N SER A 138 13.34 -0.96 -13.99
CA SER A 138 13.98 0.31 -13.63
C SER A 138 13.19 1.06 -12.54
N ASN A 139 13.79 2.08 -11.93
CA ASN A 139 13.12 2.94 -10.94
C ASN A 139 11.85 3.60 -11.51
N GLU A 140 11.88 3.93 -12.81
CA GLU A 140 10.79 4.59 -13.53
C GLU A 140 9.74 3.63 -14.06
N ASP A 141 9.92 2.31 -13.89
CA ASP A 141 8.94 1.35 -14.36
C ASP A 141 7.59 1.58 -13.65
N PRO A 142 6.51 1.88 -14.40
CA PRO A 142 5.22 2.22 -13.81
C PRO A 142 4.56 1.05 -13.07
N ARG A 143 5.03 -0.19 -13.30
CA ARG A 143 4.53 -1.41 -12.66
C ARG A 143 5.19 -1.66 -11.30
N LEU A 144 6.38 -1.11 -11.07
CA LEU A 144 7.17 -1.34 -9.85
C LEU A 144 6.84 -0.32 -8.76
N VAL A 145 6.56 -0.82 -7.56
CA VAL A 145 6.34 0.00 -6.36
C VAL A 145 7.10 -0.57 -5.17
N PHE A 146 8.11 0.16 -4.72
CA PHE A 146 8.67 0.01 -3.38
C PHE A 146 7.94 0.92 -2.42
N SER A 147 7.58 0.44 -1.23
CA SER A 147 6.86 1.29 -0.28
C SER A 147 7.21 0.98 1.17
N LEU A 148 7.16 2.04 1.96
CA LEU A 148 7.49 2.09 3.39
C LEU A 148 6.26 2.59 4.17
N PRO A 149 5.17 1.80 4.26
CA PRO A 149 4.01 2.17 5.06
C PRO A 149 4.39 2.40 6.53
N GLN A 150 3.55 3.16 7.24
CA GLN A 150 3.70 3.40 8.68
C GLN A 150 3.77 2.12 9.52
N SER A 151 3.25 1.00 8.99
CA SER A 151 3.33 -0.33 9.60
C SER A 151 4.74 -0.94 9.62
N ASN A 152 5.78 -0.21 9.20
CA ASN A 152 7.18 -0.65 9.25
C ASN A 152 7.46 -1.92 8.43
N ILE A 153 6.78 -2.07 7.30
CA ILE A 153 6.98 -3.19 6.38
C ILE A 153 7.77 -2.66 5.19
N LEU A 154 8.82 -3.36 4.79
CA LEU A 154 9.49 -3.10 3.52
C LEU A 154 8.83 -3.98 2.46
N LYS A 155 8.05 -3.37 1.55
CA LYS A 155 7.27 -4.14 0.56
C LYS A 155 7.62 -3.79 -0.87
N VAL A 156 7.69 -4.83 -1.69
CA VAL A 156 7.78 -4.78 -3.15
C VAL A 156 6.44 -5.18 -3.73
N THR A 157 5.86 -4.31 -4.53
CA THR A 157 4.61 -4.55 -5.26
C THR A 157 4.88 -4.43 -6.74
N ILE A 158 4.39 -5.41 -7.49
CA ILE A 158 4.35 -5.39 -8.94
C ILE A 158 2.89 -5.29 -9.34
N ASN A 159 2.56 -4.28 -10.14
CA ASN A 159 1.19 -3.96 -10.53
C ASN A 159 0.28 -3.79 -9.30
N ARG A 160 -0.54 -4.79 -8.97
CA ARG A 160 -1.44 -4.76 -7.81
C ARG A 160 -1.13 -5.81 -6.76
N ARG A 161 -0.13 -6.66 -6.98
CA ARG A 161 0.24 -7.71 -6.04
C ARG A 161 1.55 -7.41 -5.36
N GLN A 162 1.53 -7.62 -4.07
CA GLN A 162 2.73 -7.71 -3.27
C GLN A 162 3.47 -8.99 -3.69
N VAL A 163 4.75 -8.85 -4.03
CA VAL A 163 5.57 -9.96 -4.53
C VAL A 163 6.68 -10.36 -3.57
N LEU A 164 7.10 -9.42 -2.71
CA LEU A 164 8.13 -9.64 -1.71
C LEU A 164 7.93 -8.66 -0.53
N THR A 165 8.17 -9.13 0.69
CA THR A 165 8.17 -8.32 1.90
C THR A 165 9.23 -8.73 2.88
N ALA A 166 9.78 -7.74 3.58
CA ALA A 166 10.43 -7.91 4.86
C ALA A 166 9.58 -7.25 5.95
N PHE A 167 9.62 -7.89 7.11
CA PHE A 167 8.96 -7.50 8.34
C PHE A 167 7.44 -7.67 8.33
N ARG A 168 6.91 -8.09 9.47
CA ARG A 168 5.47 -8.10 9.72
C ARG A 168 5.22 -7.83 11.18
N ARG A 169 4.52 -6.73 11.48
CA ARG A 169 4.24 -6.29 12.85
C ARG A 169 5.53 -6.19 13.71
N GLY A 170 6.62 -5.73 13.11
CA GLY A 170 7.93 -5.62 13.75
C GLY A 170 8.77 -6.91 13.80
N GLU A 171 8.22 -8.06 13.42
CA GLU A 171 8.99 -9.31 13.38
C GLU A 171 9.75 -9.47 12.06
N PRO A 172 11.02 -9.93 12.05
CA PRO A 172 11.79 -10.21 10.85
C PRO A 172 11.32 -11.49 10.17
N VAL A 173 10.29 -11.35 9.33
CA VAL A 173 9.77 -12.41 8.47
C VAL A 173 9.88 -11.99 7.01
N VAL A 174 10.11 -12.98 6.14
CA VAL A 174 10.07 -12.78 4.68
C VAL A 174 8.76 -13.33 4.16
N GLY A 175 8.07 -12.51 3.36
CA GLY A 175 6.89 -12.95 2.63
C GLY A 175 7.12 -12.84 1.14
N PHE A 176 6.62 -13.79 0.37
CA PHE A 176 6.81 -13.83 -1.08
C PHE A 176 5.58 -14.45 -1.75
N LEU A 177 5.33 -14.03 -3.00
CA LEU A 177 4.18 -14.51 -3.76
C LEU A 177 4.48 -15.89 -4.38
N ILE A 178 3.55 -16.83 -4.25
CA ILE A 178 3.67 -18.17 -4.84
C ILE A 178 2.41 -18.45 -5.66
N GLY A 179 2.56 -19.04 -6.84
CA GLY A 179 1.44 -19.49 -7.67
C GLY A 179 0.58 -20.53 -6.96
N HIS A 180 -0.70 -20.61 -7.33
CA HIS A 180 -1.61 -21.59 -6.72
C HIS A 180 -1.29 -23.03 -7.13
N ASP A 181 -0.60 -23.18 -8.26
CA ASP A 181 -0.15 -24.41 -8.90
C ASP A 181 1.19 -24.93 -8.34
N PHE A 182 1.74 -24.30 -7.29
CA PHE A 182 3.04 -24.69 -6.77
C PHE A 182 2.97 -25.97 -5.92
N GLU A 183 3.68 -27.01 -6.37
CA GLU A 183 3.64 -28.35 -5.79
C GLU A 183 4.09 -28.40 -4.33
N GLU A 184 5.06 -27.56 -3.92
CA GLU A 184 5.57 -27.57 -2.54
C GLU A 184 4.75 -26.68 -1.57
N LEU A 185 3.61 -26.15 -2.01
CA LEU A 185 2.75 -25.31 -1.17
C LEU A 185 2.26 -26.03 0.11
N PRO A 186 1.86 -27.33 0.08
CA PRO A 186 1.45 -28.05 1.27
C PRO A 186 2.56 -28.20 2.33
N GLN A 187 3.83 -28.14 1.93
CA GLN A 187 4.98 -28.16 2.85
C GLN A 187 5.29 -26.78 3.41
N ILE A 188 5.09 -25.72 2.61
CA ILE A 188 5.33 -24.33 3.04
C ILE A 188 4.26 -23.82 4.00
N ALA A 189 2.99 -24.16 3.75
CA ALA A 189 1.88 -23.61 4.53
C ALA A 189 1.98 -23.92 6.06
N PRO A 190 2.38 -25.13 6.49
CA PRO A 190 2.62 -25.44 7.90
C PRO A 190 3.85 -24.73 8.50
N GLU A 191 4.89 -24.48 7.72
CA GLU A 191 6.11 -23.75 8.16
C GLU A 191 5.84 -22.24 8.33
N ALA A 192 4.79 -21.73 7.68
CA ALA A 192 4.49 -20.31 7.65
C ALA A 192 3.89 -19.81 8.96
N VAL A 193 4.44 -18.69 9.46
CA VAL A 193 3.86 -17.92 10.56
C VAL A 193 2.44 -17.47 10.21
N ARG A 194 2.21 -17.23 8.93
CA ARG A 194 0.88 -16.98 8.36
C ARG A 194 0.93 -17.21 6.85
N VAL A 195 -0.16 -17.74 6.31
CA VAL A 195 -0.43 -17.66 4.88
C VAL A 195 -1.49 -16.60 4.64
N TRP A 196 -1.17 -15.62 3.79
CA TRP A 196 -2.16 -14.67 3.27
C TRP A 196 -2.66 -15.14 1.92
N TYR A 197 -3.97 -14.99 1.72
CA TYR A 197 -4.69 -15.38 0.50
C TYR A 197 -5.21 -14.11 -0.16
N PRO A 198 -4.45 -13.53 -1.11
CA PRO A 198 -4.93 -12.44 -1.96
C PRO A 198 -6.32 -12.75 -2.53
N LYS A 199 -7.26 -11.82 -2.39
CA LYS A 199 -8.56 -11.94 -3.07
C LYS A 199 -8.37 -11.90 -4.60
N PRO A 200 -9.20 -12.61 -5.37
CA PRO A 200 -9.16 -12.52 -6.82
C PRO A 200 -9.52 -11.10 -7.27
N PHE A 201 -8.80 -10.59 -8.26
CA PHE A 201 -9.18 -9.39 -8.99
C PHE A 201 -10.29 -9.70 -10.01
N PRO A 202 -11.03 -8.68 -10.50
CA PRO A 202 -11.98 -8.88 -11.59
C PRO A 202 -11.32 -9.56 -12.80
N GLY A 203 -11.90 -10.67 -13.25
CA GLY A 203 -11.37 -11.50 -14.34
C GLY A 203 -10.51 -12.69 -13.89
N GLU A 204 -10.19 -12.81 -12.60
CA GLU A 204 -9.47 -13.97 -12.06
C GLU A 204 -10.42 -15.02 -11.52
N ILE A 205 -10.00 -16.29 -11.62
CA ILE A 205 -10.78 -17.45 -11.17
C ILE A 205 -10.63 -17.61 -9.65
N GLN A 206 -11.75 -17.71 -8.95
CA GLN A 206 -11.77 -18.00 -7.53
C GLN A 206 -11.13 -19.37 -7.25
N GLY A 207 -10.18 -19.43 -6.32
CA GLY A 207 -9.42 -20.64 -6.01
C GLY A 207 -8.13 -20.82 -6.83
N GLN A 208 -7.90 -19.99 -7.86
CA GLN A 208 -6.64 -19.94 -8.62
C GLN A 208 -5.78 -18.72 -8.27
N THR A 209 -6.11 -18.05 -7.17
CA THR A 209 -5.35 -16.91 -6.68
C THR A 209 -4.04 -17.36 -6.06
N PRO A 210 -2.94 -16.64 -6.27
CA PRO A 210 -1.67 -16.96 -5.66
C PRO A 210 -1.74 -16.86 -4.13
N TYR A 211 -0.79 -17.50 -3.47
CA TYR A 211 -0.61 -17.52 -2.03
C TYR A 211 0.54 -16.59 -1.61
N PHE A 212 0.52 -16.12 -0.37
CA PHE A 212 1.57 -15.26 0.17
C PHE A 212 1.95 -15.71 1.59
N PRO A 213 2.78 -16.77 1.73
CA PRO A 213 3.29 -17.23 3.01
C PRO A 213 4.30 -16.24 3.60
N TYR A 214 4.31 -16.12 4.93
CA TYR A 214 5.32 -15.43 5.72
C TYR A 214 6.16 -16.44 6.49
N LEU A 215 7.46 -16.51 6.21
CA LEU A 215 8.39 -17.46 6.80
C LEU A 215 9.42 -16.75 7.70
N ARG A 216 9.89 -17.45 8.74
CA ARG A 216 11.04 -17.06 9.57
C ARG A 216 12.29 -17.76 9.09
N GLY A 217 13.42 -17.07 9.11
CA GLY A 217 14.72 -17.59 8.66
C GLY A 217 15.51 -16.53 7.91
N THR A 218 16.66 -16.92 7.38
CA THR A 218 17.47 -16.01 6.55
C THR A 218 16.88 -15.94 5.13
N PRO A 219 16.79 -14.75 4.51
CA PRO A 219 16.16 -14.62 3.19
C PRO A 219 16.74 -15.55 2.13
N LYS A 220 18.06 -15.79 2.12
CA LYS A 220 18.70 -16.71 1.16
C LYS A 220 18.25 -18.16 1.34
N GLN A 221 18.02 -18.61 2.57
CA GLN A 221 17.59 -19.99 2.85
C GLN A 221 16.11 -20.23 2.54
N LEU A 222 15.27 -19.20 2.66
CA LEU A 222 13.82 -19.32 2.48
C LEU A 222 13.39 -19.55 1.03
N LEU A 223 14.11 -18.96 0.08
CA LEU A 223 13.89 -19.13 -1.36
C LEU A 223 14.87 -20.16 -1.94
N THR A 224 14.64 -21.44 -1.64
CA THR A 224 15.30 -22.58 -2.31
C THR A 224 15.13 -22.50 -3.83
N SER A 225 15.97 -23.19 -4.60
CA SER A 225 15.94 -23.15 -6.07
C SER A 225 14.54 -23.39 -6.67
N ASN A 226 13.77 -24.32 -6.12
CA ASN A 226 12.41 -24.62 -6.56
C ASN A 226 11.44 -23.47 -6.22
N ARG A 227 11.41 -23.05 -4.95
CA ARG A 227 10.57 -21.92 -4.47
C ARG A 227 10.87 -20.65 -5.24
N LYS A 228 12.15 -20.40 -5.53
CA LYS A 228 12.63 -19.26 -6.31
C LYS A 228 12.16 -19.31 -7.75
N THR A 229 12.20 -20.48 -8.39
CA THR A 229 11.70 -20.66 -9.75
C THR A 229 10.19 -20.39 -9.83
N ALA A 230 9.42 -20.91 -8.88
CA ALA A 230 7.98 -20.66 -8.79
C ALA A 230 7.66 -19.18 -8.53
N TRP A 231 8.41 -18.54 -7.63
CA TRP A 231 8.30 -17.10 -7.35
C TRP A 231 8.61 -16.26 -8.60
N LYS A 232 9.68 -16.57 -9.34
CA LYS A 232 10.01 -15.88 -10.60
C LYS A 232 8.88 -16.03 -11.64
N LYS A 233 8.35 -17.24 -11.80
CA LYS A 233 7.23 -17.52 -12.72
C LYS A 233 6.01 -16.63 -12.41
N ILE A 234 5.59 -16.57 -11.13
CA ILE A 234 4.41 -15.77 -10.76
C ILE A 234 4.69 -14.26 -10.86
N VAL A 235 5.91 -13.80 -10.55
CA VAL A 235 6.31 -12.40 -10.74
C VAL A 235 6.22 -11.98 -12.20
N LEU A 236 6.73 -12.82 -13.12
CA LEU A 236 6.66 -12.55 -14.56
C LEU A 236 5.21 -12.56 -15.07
N SER A 237 4.38 -13.48 -14.56
CA SER A 237 2.94 -13.47 -14.84
C SER A 237 2.29 -12.16 -14.40
N GLU A 238 2.57 -11.69 -13.18
CA GLU A 238 2.03 -10.43 -12.67
C GLU A 238 2.49 -9.22 -13.48
N LEU A 239 3.72 -9.23 -14.00
CA LEU A 239 4.23 -8.18 -14.90
C LEU A 239 3.51 -8.12 -16.24
N ALA A 240 3.18 -9.28 -16.80
CA ALA A 240 2.49 -9.38 -18.08
C ALA A 240 1.02 -8.93 -18.01
N CYS A 241 0.39 -9.04 -16.84
CA CYS A 241 -1.05 -8.78 -16.68
C CYS A 241 -1.44 -7.30 -16.87
N ARG A 242 -0.54 -6.33 -16.63
CA ARG A 242 -0.86 -4.89 -16.65
C ARG A 242 0.35 -4.03 -16.95
N GLU A 243 0.07 -2.84 -17.48
CA GLU A 243 1.07 -1.84 -17.86
C GLU A 243 1.49 -0.90 -16.70
N ALA A 244 0.69 -0.78 -15.64
CA ALA A 244 0.99 0.13 -14.53
C ALA A 244 0.34 -0.27 -13.20
N SER A 245 1.01 0.11 -12.10
CA SER A 245 0.50 -0.01 -10.75
C SER A 245 -0.37 1.17 -10.33
N SER A 246 -1.57 0.89 -9.80
CA SER A 246 -2.39 1.91 -9.12
C SER A 246 -1.76 2.42 -7.81
N PHE A 247 -0.70 1.77 -7.33
CA PHE A 247 0.03 2.17 -6.13
C PHE A 247 1.28 3.00 -6.43
N ARG A 248 1.54 3.37 -7.70
CA ARG A 248 2.76 4.09 -8.12
C ARG A 248 3.05 5.35 -7.32
N ARG A 249 2.01 6.09 -6.89
CA ARG A 249 2.15 7.27 -6.01
C ARG A 249 2.81 7.00 -4.66
N HIS A 250 2.90 5.75 -4.25
CA HIS A 250 3.53 5.32 -3.00
C HIS A 250 4.96 4.80 -3.21
N HIS A 251 5.46 4.81 -4.46
CA HIS A 251 6.79 4.35 -4.80
C HIS A 251 7.85 5.19 -4.06
N GLN A 252 8.86 4.53 -3.51
CA GLN A 252 9.96 5.12 -2.76
C GLN A 252 11.28 4.94 -3.52
N PRO A 253 11.77 5.96 -4.24
CA PRO A 253 13.01 5.88 -5.02
C PRO A 253 14.23 5.59 -4.15
N SER A 254 14.24 6.06 -2.90
CA SER A 254 15.32 5.78 -1.93
C SER A 254 15.49 4.28 -1.66
N VAL A 255 14.41 3.50 -1.72
CA VAL A 255 14.46 2.04 -1.59
C VAL A 255 15.03 1.41 -2.86
N TYR A 256 14.67 1.90 -4.05
CA TYR A 256 15.29 1.44 -5.29
C TYR A 256 16.81 1.67 -5.23
N LYS A 257 17.23 2.88 -4.84
CA LYS A 257 18.64 3.23 -4.67
C LYS A 257 19.35 2.32 -3.66
N ALA A 258 18.72 2.00 -2.53
CA ALA A 258 19.25 1.07 -1.54
C ALA A 258 19.50 -0.35 -2.07
N VAL A 259 18.80 -0.73 -3.13
CA VAL A 259 18.94 -2.06 -3.75
C VAL A 259 20.00 -2.04 -4.84
N THR A 260 20.08 -0.99 -5.65
CA THR A 260 20.93 -0.95 -6.86
C THR A 260 22.26 -0.23 -6.71
N ASP A 261 22.39 0.71 -5.75
CA ASP A 261 23.61 1.48 -5.50
C ASP A 261 24.32 0.92 -4.27
N PHE A 262 25.44 0.23 -4.49
CA PHE A 262 26.21 -0.42 -3.43
C PHE A 262 26.78 0.58 -2.40
N SER A 263 27.22 1.76 -2.85
CA SER A 263 27.77 2.77 -1.94
C SER A 263 26.68 3.35 -1.05
N TYR A 264 25.52 3.65 -1.62
CA TYR A 264 24.37 4.10 -0.85
C TYR A 264 23.84 3.00 0.08
N ARG A 265 23.81 1.74 -0.38
CA ARG A 265 23.45 0.58 0.44
C ARG A 265 24.38 0.41 1.64
N SER A 266 25.70 0.50 1.45
CA SER A 266 26.65 0.42 2.56
C SER A 266 26.38 1.53 3.56
N LEU A 267 26.23 2.78 3.10
CA LEU A 267 25.99 3.94 3.96
C LEU A 267 24.75 3.76 4.86
N ILE A 268 23.61 3.32 4.30
CA ILE A 268 22.39 3.14 5.09
C ILE A 268 22.50 1.97 6.08
N LEU A 269 23.22 0.91 5.71
CA LEU A 269 23.45 -0.24 6.59
C LEU A 269 24.41 0.12 7.71
N ASP A 270 25.51 0.80 7.39
CA ASP A 270 26.45 1.34 8.37
C ASP A 270 25.71 2.27 9.35
N THR A 271 24.83 3.13 8.87
CA THR A 271 24.04 4.04 9.73
C THR A 271 23.00 3.30 10.58
N ALA A 272 22.42 2.21 10.07
CA ALA A 272 21.44 1.42 10.79
C ALA A 272 22.08 0.55 11.87
N PHE A 273 23.24 -0.03 11.59
CA PHE A 273 23.97 -0.99 12.44
C PHE A 273 25.28 -0.44 12.98
N GLN A 274 25.46 0.88 13.02
CA GLN A 274 26.61 1.54 13.63
C GLN A 274 26.92 0.81 14.94
N GLU A 275 28.09 0.15 14.96
CA GLU A 275 28.53 -0.64 16.11
C GLU A 275 28.36 0.23 17.34
N ILE A 276 27.72 -0.32 18.39
CA ILE A 276 27.90 0.20 19.74
C ILE A 276 29.37 -0.11 20.11
N ASN A 277 30.31 0.58 19.46
CA ASN A 277 31.66 0.76 19.93
C ASN A 277 31.60 1.90 20.95
N THR A 278 30.88 1.67 22.05
CA THR A 278 31.20 2.38 23.28
C THR A 278 32.38 1.65 23.90
N ALA A 279 33.49 2.39 23.96
CA ALA A 279 34.72 2.11 24.67
C ALA A 279 34.51 1.59 26.10
#